data_AF-A0A2G8JWV7-F1
#
_entry.id   AF-A0A2G8JWV7-F1
#
_cell.length_a   1.000
_cell.length_b   1.000
_cell.length_c   1.000
_cell.angle_alpha   90.00
_cell.angle_beta   90.00
_cell.angle_gamma   90.00
#
_symmetry.space_group_name_H-M   'P 1'
#
loop_
_entity.id
_entity.type
_entity.pdbx_description
1 polymer ?
#
loop_
_entity_poly.entity_id
_entity_poly.type
_entity_poly.pdbx_seq_one_letter_code
_entity_poly.pdbx_strand_id
1 'polypeptide(L)'
;DADVAIGSLTKVGAREDAIDFTGTWYKSQLKVAILHPSWTFEYPFSLVFPLHVTAWAALVALFVIISSMVFFLGYCSPYEYRRLAERGEATEEEAGTFSIGESIFYCLSTGFWQSFHRSPKSWSLRLLSMFWFWFCICTIFLYAWNVNSVFKFSKTAIKIKDVHDLLFNDIHEFGAVRNSPSYDFYRFNKGQYRMVFDRILNSDRNLLEDRIEEAIYRVRRQWDGRYAVLGKKGFYHTRR
;
A
#
# COMPACT_ATOMS: atom_id res chain seq x y z
N ASP A 1 27.29 -23.36 -44.18
CA ASP A 1 25.99 -23.79 -44.70
C ASP A 1 25.48 -24.97 -43.90
N ALA A 2 24.18 -25.00 -43.63
CA ALA A 2 23.52 -26.07 -42.90
C ALA A 2 22.19 -26.37 -43.61
N ASP A 3 21.93 -27.65 -43.89
CA ASP A 3 20.74 -28.06 -44.64
C ASP A 3 19.47 -28.06 -43.77
N VAL A 4 19.62 -28.27 -42.47
CA VAL A 4 18.54 -28.23 -41.47
C VAL A 4 19.08 -27.64 -40.17
N ALA A 5 18.34 -26.70 -39.59
CA ALA A 5 18.65 -26.14 -38.27
C ALA A 5 17.59 -26.59 -37.25
N ILE A 6 18.03 -27.27 -36.20
CA ILE A 6 17.19 -27.62 -35.05
C ILE A 6 17.56 -26.72 -33.89
N GLY A 7 16.61 -25.90 -33.43
CA GLY A 7 16.85 -24.98 -32.32
C GLY A 7 15.60 -24.24 -31.90
N SER A 8 15.74 -23.40 -30.88
CA SER A 8 14.66 -22.53 -30.39
C SER A 8 14.47 -21.30 -31.29
N LEU A 9 14.07 -21.53 -32.54
CA LEU A 9 13.83 -20.46 -33.51
C LEU A 9 12.35 -20.03 -33.47
N THR A 10 12.11 -18.72 -33.46
CA THR A 10 10.75 -18.17 -33.50
C THR A 10 10.33 -17.97 -34.94
N LYS A 11 9.20 -18.55 -35.30
CA LYS A 11 8.51 -18.29 -36.56
C LYS A 11 8.00 -16.84 -36.58
N VAL A 12 8.48 -16.06 -37.54
CA VAL A 12 8.14 -14.64 -37.76
C VAL A 12 7.98 -14.46 -39.27
N GLY A 13 7.02 -13.63 -39.73
CA GLY A 13 6.78 -13.44 -41.17
C GLY A 13 8.05 -13.09 -41.95
N ALA A 14 8.84 -12.13 -41.46
CA ALA A 14 10.11 -11.75 -42.10
C ALA A 14 11.17 -12.87 -42.18
N ARG A 15 11.07 -13.92 -41.36
CA ARG A 15 11.93 -15.12 -41.47
C ARG A 15 11.32 -16.19 -42.35
N GLU A 16 10.00 -16.28 -42.39
CA GLU A 16 9.26 -17.19 -43.27
C GLU A 16 9.48 -16.84 -44.74
N ASP A 17 9.77 -15.57 -45.05
CA ASP A 17 10.16 -15.13 -46.40
C ASP A 17 11.53 -15.68 -46.85
N ALA A 18 12.39 -16.08 -45.91
CA ALA A 18 13.77 -16.52 -46.19
C ALA A 18 13.99 -18.03 -45.96
N ILE A 19 13.22 -18.65 -45.07
CA ILE A 19 13.33 -20.07 -44.71
C ILE A 19 11.96 -20.69 -44.42
N ASP A 20 11.77 -21.94 -44.82
CA ASP A 20 10.56 -22.69 -44.50
C ASP A 20 10.59 -23.25 -43.08
N PHE A 21 9.47 -23.11 -42.36
CA PHE A 21 9.28 -23.66 -41.02
C PHE A 21 8.32 -24.86 -41.05
N THR A 22 8.63 -25.89 -40.28
CA THR A 22 7.69 -26.96 -39.97
C THR A 22 6.57 -26.47 -39.03
N GLY A 23 5.58 -27.34 -38.76
CA GLY A 23 4.53 -27.05 -37.79
C GLY A 23 5.08 -26.62 -36.43
N THR A 24 4.44 -25.62 -35.81
CA THR A 24 4.87 -25.15 -34.49
C THR A 24 4.58 -26.20 -33.41
N TRP A 25 5.64 -26.75 -32.81
CA TRP A 25 5.53 -27.74 -31.74
C TRP A 25 5.44 -27.11 -30.33
N TYR A 26 5.80 -25.83 -30.18
CA TYR A 26 5.72 -25.10 -28.92
C TYR A 26 5.29 -23.64 -29.10
N LYS A 27 4.24 -23.23 -28.37
CA LYS A 27 3.78 -21.84 -28.32
C LYS A 27 4.24 -21.20 -27.02
N SER A 28 5.14 -20.22 -27.13
CA SER A 28 5.63 -19.46 -25.98
C SER A 28 4.96 -18.10 -25.91
N GLN A 29 4.56 -17.68 -24.71
CA GLN A 29 4.09 -16.33 -24.46
C GLN A 29 5.26 -15.42 -24.07
N LEU A 30 5.20 -14.18 -24.56
CA LEU A 30 6.08 -13.11 -24.09
C LEU A 30 5.67 -12.70 -22.69
N LYS A 31 6.68 -12.47 -21.85
CA LYS A 31 6.52 -12.07 -20.46
C LYS A 31 7.53 -11.00 -20.13
N VAL A 32 7.15 -10.17 -19.18
CA VAL A 32 8.02 -9.16 -18.59
C VAL A 32 8.64 -9.75 -17.33
N ALA A 33 9.97 -9.70 -17.21
CA ALA A 33 10.66 -9.98 -15.96
C ALA A 33 10.99 -8.68 -15.26
N ILE A 34 10.58 -8.61 -14.00
CA ILE A 34 10.81 -7.48 -13.11
C ILE A 34 11.31 -8.08 -11.80
N LEU A 35 12.21 -7.39 -11.13
CA LEU A 35 12.64 -7.78 -9.81
C LEU A 35 11.43 -7.70 -8.87
N HIS A 36 11.05 -8.83 -8.27
CA HIS A 36 10.05 -8.81 -7.21
C HIS A 36 10.63 -8.00 -6.04
N PRO A 37 9.93 -6.97 -5.53
CA PRO A 37 10.40 -6.24 -4.36
C PRO A 37 10.41 -7.20 -3.17
N SER A 38 11.59 -7.70 -2.79
CA SER A 38 11.77 -8.58 -1.63
C SER A 38 11.74 -7.82 -0.31
N TRP A 39 11.72 -6.49 -0.37
CA TRP A 39 11.78 -5.58 0.77
C TRP A 39 10.49 -4.78 0.88
N THR A 40 9.36 -5.46 1.06
CA THR A 40 8.24 -4.79 1.74
C THR A 40 8.65 -4.66 3.19
N PHE A 41 9.25 -3.51 3.57
CA PHE A 41 9.43 -3.19 4.98
C PHE A 41 8.04 -3.22 5.63
N GLU A 42 7.75 -4.29 6.34
CA GLU A 42 6.62 -4.37 7.24
C GLU A 42 6.97 -3.43 8.39
N TYR A 43 6.66 -2.15 8.22
CA TYR A 43 6.81 -1.19 9.30
C TYR A 43 5.96 -1.70 10.48
N PRO A 44 6.57 -1.93 11.67
CA PRO A 44 5.84 -2.48 12.82
C PRO A 44 4.67 -1.59 13.26
N PHE A 45 4.67 -0.31 12.83
CA PHE A 45 3.61 0.67 13.07
C PHE A 45 2.82 1.05 11.81
N SER A 46 2.72 0.16 10.82
CA SER A 46 1.99 0.42 9.57
C SER A 46 0.50 0.79 9.77
N LEU A 47 -0.07 0.38 10.90
CA LEU A 47 -1.43 0.74 11.33
C LEU A 47 -1.57 2.23 11.72
N VAL A 48 -0.48 2.94 12.00
CA VAL A 48 -0.53 4.36 12.37
C VAL A 48 -0.58 5.28 11.14
N PHE A 49 -0.07 4.81 9.99
CA PHE A 49 -0.02 5.54 8.73
C PHE A 49 -1.34 5.99 8.08
N PRO A 50 -2.51 5.35 8.30
CA PRO A 50 -3.78 5.82 7.74
C PRO A 50 -4.13 7.25 8.15
N LEU A 51 -3.59 7.73 9.27
CA LEU A 51 -3.83 9.05 9.80
C LEU A 51 -2.51 9.82 9.91
N HIS A 52 -2.50 11.07 9.43
CA HIS A 52 -1.32 11.92 9.49
C HIS A 52 -0.95 12.27 10.95
N VAL A 53 0.34 12.49 11.22
CA VAL A 53 0.86 12.80 12.57
C VAL A 53 0.16 14.02 13.20
N THR A 54 -0.21 15.01 12.39
CA THR A 54 -0.95 16.19 12.86
C THR A 54 -2.34 15.83 13.41
N ALA A 55 -3.02 14.87 12.81
CA ALA A 55 -4.34 14.44 13.29
C ALA A 55 -4.22 13.58 14.55
N TRP A 56 -3.17 12.77 14.70
CA TRP A 56 -2.85 12.12 15.97
C TRP A 56 -2.60 13.12 17.09
N ALA A 57 -1.80 14.16 16.83
CA ALA A 57 -1.56 15.24 17.79
C ALA A 57 -2.86 15.97 18.16
N ALA A 58 -3.74 16.22 17.20
CA ALA A 58 -5.06 16.82 17.45
C ALA A 58 -5.96 15.91 18.31
N LEU A 59 -5.95 14.60 18.10
CA LEU A 59 -6.69 13.63 18.94
C LEU A 59 -6.21 13.65 20.39
N VAL A 60 -4.88 13.66 20.61
CA VAL A 60 -4.30 13.76 21.96
C VAL A 60 -4.66 15.09 22.61
N ALA A 61 -4.58 16.20 21.88
CA ALA A 61 -4.96 17.51 22.40
C ALA A 61 -6.45 17.57 22.79
N LEU A 62 -7.35 17.07 21.94
CA LEU A 62 -8.79 16.98 22.22
C LEU A 62 -9.09 16.10 23.43
N PHE A 63 -8.39 14.96 23.57
CA PHE A 63 -8.52 14.10 24.73
C PHE A 63 -8.17 14.83 26.03
N VAL A 64 -7.06 15.57 26.05
CA VAL A 64 -6.65 16.37 27.23
C VAL A 64 -7.68 17.47 27.53
N ILE A 65 -8.17 18.17 26.51
CA ILE A 65 -9.21 19.20 26.67
C ILE A 65 -10.47 18.60 27.30
N ILE A 66 -10.98 17.49 26.76
CA ILE A 66 -12.22 16.88 27.23
C ILE A 66 -12.07 16.29 28.62
N SER A 67 -10.93 15.65 28.91
CA SER A 67 -10.63 15.17 30.26
C SER A 67 -10.58 16.32 31.28
N SER A 68 -9.96 17.45 30.91
CA SER A 68 -9.95 18.65 31.75
C SER A 68 -11.36 19.22 31.96
N MET A 69 -12.20 19.25 30.91
CA MET A 69 -13.59 19.71 31.02
C MET A 69 -14.43 18.81 31.92
N VAL A 70 -14.27 17.48 31.84
CA VAL A 70 -14.94 16.53 32.74
C VAL A 70 -14.50 16.77 34.18
N PHE A 71 -13.21 17.00 34.43
CA PHE A 71 -12.71 17.34 35.76
C PHE A 71 -13.29 18.66 36.29
N PHE A 72 -13.23 19.73 35.51
CA PHE A 72 -13.76 21.05 35.91
C PHE A 72 -15.26 20.99 36.17
N LEU A 73 -16.03 20.34 35.29
CA LEU A 73 -17.46 20.22 35.49
C LEU A 73 -17.81 19.27 36.65
N GLY A 74 -17.02 18.22 36.88
CA GLY A 74 -17.15 17.35 38.05
C GLY A 74 -16.85 18.07 39.36
N TYR A 75 -15.90 19.02 39.34
CA TYR A 75 -15.52 19.82 40.51
C TYR A 75 -16.51 20.97 40.79
N CYS A 76 -16.95 21.68 39.75
CA CYS A 76 -17.78 22.88 39.89
C CYS A 76 -19.29 22.60 39.94
N SER A 77 -19.75 21.44 39.45
CA SER A 77 -21.19 21.15 39.36
C SER A 77 -21.80 20.87 40.74
N PRO A 78 -22.88 21.59 41.12
CA PRO A 78 -23.55 21.39 42.41
C PRO A 78 -24.35 20.09 42.50
N TYR A 79 -24.51 19.37 41.38
CA TYR A 79 -25.33 18.16 41.25
C TYR A 79 -24.50 16.87 41.15
N GLU A 80 -23.18 16.94 41.35
CA GLU A 80 -22.27 15.80 41.23
C GLU A 80 -21.97 15.14 42.58
N TYR A 81 -21.42 13.92 42.52
CA TYR A 81 -21.21 13.04 43.67
C TYR A 81 -20.46 13.70 44.84
N ARG A 82 -19.52 14.61 44.58
CA ARG A 82 -18.83 15.36 45.64
C ARG A 82 -19.77 16.23 46.48
N ARG A 83 -20.66 16.97 45.83
CA ARG A 83 -21.63 17.85 46.49
C ARG A 83 -22.82 17.08 47.07
N LEU A 84 -23.18 15.95 46.46
CA LEU A 84 -24.17 15.02 47.00
C LEU A 84 -23.65 14.31 48.26
N ALA A 85 -22.36 13.98 48.32
CA ALA A 85 -21.72 13.41 49.50
C ALA A 85 -21.65 14.43 50.65
N GLU A 86 -21.33 15.70 50.36
CA GLU A 86 -21.42 16.79 51.33
C GLU A 86 -22.84 16.99 51.90
N ARG A 87 -23.88 16.58 51.16
CA ARG A 87 -25.30 16.64 51.58
C ARG A 87 -25.80 15.35 52.26
N GLY A 88 -24.95 14.33 52.38
CA GLY A 88 -25.32 13.01 52.93
C GLY A 88 -26.18 12.15 51.99
N GLU A 89 -26.33 12.53 50.73
CA GLU A 89 -27.10 11.81 49.70
C GLU A 89 -26.24 10.83 48.89
N ALA A 90 -24.92 10.82 49.11
CA ALA A 90 -23.94 9.93 48.48
C ALA A 90 -22.87 9.52 49.51
N THR A 91 -22.22 8.38 49.27
CA THR A 91 -21.19 7.84 50.18
C THR A 91 -19.89 8.65 50.06
N GLU A 92 -19.07 8.76 51.12
CA GLU A 92 -17.76 9.44 51.04
C GLU A 92 -16.85 8.84 49.96
N GLU A 93 -16.94 7.53 49.70
CA GLU A 93 -16.24 6.85 48.61
C GLU A 93 -16.70 7.30 47.20
N GLU A 94 -17.93 7.82 47.10
CA GLU A 94 -18.49 8.36 45.87
C GLU A 94 -18.08 9.83 45.69
N ALA A 95 -17.71 10.55 46.76
CA ALA A 95 -17.22 11.93 46.69
C ALA A 95 -15.92 12.06 45.89
N GLY A 96 -15.12 10.98 45.83
CA GLY A 96 -13.90 10.88 45.01
C GLY A 96 -14.14 10.55 43.54
N THR A 97 -15.39 10.30 43.13
CA THR A 97 -15.75 10.07 41.73
C THR A 97 -15.53 11.36 40.94
N PHE A 98 -14.65 11.33 39.94
CA PHE A 98 -14.16 12.49 39.15
C PHE A 98 -12.99 13.31 39.74
N SER A 99 -12.07 12.67 40.48
CA SER A 99 -10.69 13.18 40.60
C SER A 99 -10.01 13.23 39.22
N ILE A 100 -8.91 13.99 39.06
CA ILE A 100 -8.19 14.14 37.78
C ILE A 100 -7.90 12.77 37.13
N GLY A 101 -7.41 11.80 37.91
CA GLY A 101 -7.13 10.44 37.42
C GLY A 101 -8.38 9.70 36.96
N GLU A 102 -9.48 9.80 37.71
CA GLU A 102 -10.77 9.19 37.37
C GLU A 102 -11.41 9.85 36.15
N SER A 103 -11.25 11.17 35.97
CA SER A 103 -11.72 11.89 34.77
C SER A 103 -10.98 11.45 33.51
N ILE A 104 -9.66 11.25 33.59
CA ILE A 104 -8.85 10.69 32.50
C ILE A 104 -9.30 9.27 32.20
N PHE A 105 -9.45 8.43 33.23
CA PHE A 105 -9.86 7.04 33.08
C PHE A 105 -11.30 6.92 32.54
N TYR A 106 -12.19 7.81 32.93
CA TYR A 106 -13.55 7.92 32.40
C TYR A 106 -13.56 8.24 30.89
N CYS A 107 -12.80 9.27 30.47
CA CYS A 107 -12.67 9.61 29.06
C CYS A 107 -12.04 8.47 28.25
N LEU A 108 -11.05 7.79 28.81
CA LEU A 108 -10.37 6.65 28.19
C LEU A 108 -11.30 5.44 28.06
N SER A 109 -12.03 5.10 29.12
CA SER A 109 -13.02 4.00 29.13
C SER A 109 -14.12 4.25 28.09
N THR A 110 -14.65 5.48 28.04
CA THR A 110 -15.67 5.87 27.06
C THR A 110 -15.16 5.74 25.63
N GLY A 111 -13.90 6.10 25.37
CA GLY A 111 -13.26 5.96 24.07
C GLY A 111 -13.01 4.51 23.64
N PHE A 112 -12.82 3.60 24.60
CA PHE A 112 -12.68 2.16 24.35
C PHE A 112 -14.01 1.39 24.37
N TRP A 113 -15.16 2.07 24.41
CA TRP A 113 -16.48 1.47 24.64
C TRP A 113 -16.55 0.61 25.92
N GLN A 114 -15.71 0.92 26.90
CA GLN A 114 -15.77 0.30 28.22
C GLN A 114 -16.75 1.10 29.08
N SER A 115 -17.65 0.41 29.75
CA SER A 115 -18.52 1.05 30.73
C SER A 115 -17.69 1.45 31.95
N PHE A 116 -17.86 2.69 32.41
CA PHE A 116 -17.26 3.15 33.64
C PHE A 116 -18.19 2.87 34.82
N HIS A 117 -17.61 2.51 35.98
CA HIS A 117 -18.38 2.01 37.13
C HIS A 117 -19.45 3.02 37.62
N ARG A 118 -19.20 4.33 37.52
CA ARG A 118 -20.07 5.38 38.07
C ARG A 118 -20.46 6.41 37.01
N SER A 119 -21.72 6.40 36.60
CA SER A 119 -22.23 7.31 35.57
C SER A 119 -22.39 8.75 36.09
N PRO A 120 -22.09 9.80 35.28
CA PRO A 120 -22.32 11.18 35.68
C PRO A 120 -23.80 11.50 35.96
N LYS A 121 -24.04 12.27 37.03
CA LYS A 121 -25.41 12.67 37.43
C LYS A 121 -25.84 14.00 36.82
N SER A 122 -24.90 14.92 36.60
CA SER A 122 -25.19 16.24 36.02
C SER A 122 -25.53 16.15 34.53
N TRP A 123 -26.53 16.93 34.12
CA TRP A 123 -26.90 17.09 32.70
C TRP A 123 -25.75 17.60 31.84
N SER A 124 -24.91 18.49 32.37
CA SER A 124 -23.75 19.05 31.65
C SER A 124 -22.70 17.97 31.35
N LEU A 125 -22.38 17.11 32.32
CA LEU A 125 -21.47 15.98 32.07
C LEU A 125 -22.09 14.98 31.11
N ARG A 126 -23.38 14.66 31.25
CA ARG A 126 -24.06 13.72 30.34
C ARG A 126 -23.99 14.19 28.88
N LEU A 127 -24.27 15.47 28.62
CA LEU A 127 -24.18 16.03 27.26
C LEU A 127 -22.74 16.01 26.73
N LEU A 128 -21.76 16.38 27.56
CA LEU A 128 -20.35 16.34 27.19
C LEU A 128 -19.90 14.90 26.85
N SER A 129 -20.30 13.92 27.68
CA SER A 129 -20.00 12.51 27.45
C SER A 129 -20.64 11.96 26.19
N MET A 130 -21.87 12.37 25.87
CA MET A 130 -22.54 11.98 24.63
C MET A 130 -21.81 12.54 23.40
N PHE A 131 -21.36 13.79 23.46
CA PHE A 131 -20.57 14.39 22.39
C PHE A 131 -19.20 13.69 22.23
N TRP A 132 -18.52 13.41 23.35
CA TRP A 132 -17.25 12.66 23.34
C TRP A 132 -17.42 11.26 22.75
N PHE A 133 -18.47 10.55 23.15
CA PHE A 133 -18.80 9.23 22.64
C PHE A 133 -19.05 9.24 21.13
N TRP A 134 -19.83 10.21 20.65
CA TRP A 134 -20.07 10.39 19.22
C TRP A 134 -18.79 10.69 18.45
N PHE A 135 -17.93 11.57 18.99
CA PHE A 135 -16.64 11.89 18.41
C PHE A 135 -15.73 10.65 18.27
N CYS A 136 -15.70 9.77 19.28
CA CYS A 136 -14.95 8.51 19.22
C CYS A 136 -15.47 7.58 18.10
N ILE A 137 -16.80 7.45 17.95
CA ILE A 137 -17.40 6.68 16.86
C ILE A 137 -16.97 7.24 15.49
N CYS A 138 -17.12 8.55 15.28
CA CYS A 138 -16.75 9.19 14.01
C CYS A 138 -15.26 9.01 13.69
N THR A 139 -14.40 9.17 14.69
CA THR A 139 -12.94 9.01 14.54
C THR A 139 -12.57 7.60 14.08
N ILE A 140 -13.20 6.58 14.67
CA ILE A 140 -12.92 5.18 14.31
C ILE A 140 -13.46 4.84 12.93
N PHE A 141 -14.62 5.38 12.55
CA PHE A 141 -15.13 5.23 11.19
C PHE A 141 -14.16 5.85 10.16
N LEU A 142 -13.67 7.07 10.42
CA LEU A 142 -12.69 7.73 9.56
C LEU A 142 -11.36 6.97 9.50
N TYR A 143 -10.91 6.40 10.61
CA TYR A 143 -9.73 5.54 10.63
C TYR A 143 -9.95 4.29 9.77
N ALA A 144 -11.06 3.57 9.98
CA ALA A 144 -11.40 2.37 9.21
C ALA A 144 -11.53 2.65 7.70
N TRP A 145 -12.06 3.82 7.32
CA TRP A 145 -12.14 4.25 5.93
C TRP A 145 -10.76 4.38 5.29
N ASN A 146 -9.80 4.97 6.00
CA ASN A 146 -8.46 5.23 5.47
C ASN A 146 -7.52 4.01 5.55
N VAL A 147 -7.76 3.07 6.47
CA VAL A 147 -6.93 1.85 6.67
C VAL A 147 -6.85 0.99 5.40
N ASN A 148 -7.93 0.89 4.63
CA ASN A 148 -7.96 0.05 3.42
C ASN A 148 -6.98 0.54 2.33
N SER A 149 -6.63 1.83 2.33
CA SER A 149 -5.65 2.37 1.40
C SER A 149 -4.24 1.81 1.68
N VAL A 150 -3.85 1.73 2.95
CA VAL A 150 -2.52 1.27 3.38
C VAL A 150 -2.28 -0.20 3.03
N PHE A 151 -3.26 -1.07 3.25
CA PHE A 151 -3.16 -2.48 2.84
C PHE A 151 -3.06 -2.66 1.32
N LYS A 152 -3.63 -1.73 0.53
CA LYS A 152 -3.51 -1.74 -0.92
C LYS A 152 -2.16 -1.22 -1.40
N PHE A 153 -1.53 -0.27 -0.70
CA PHE A 153 -0.21 0.23 -1.07
C PHE A 153 0.86 -0.87 -1.06
N SER A 154 0.82 -1.78 -0.08
CA SER A 154 1.72 -2.96 -0.04
C SER A 154 1.58 -3.86 -1.27
N LYS A 155 0.36 -3.99 -1.82
CA LYS A 155 0.04 -4.87 -2.97
C LYS A 155 0.03 -4.16 -4.34
N THR A 156 0.29 -2.85 -4.37
CA THR A 156 0.27 -2.04 -5.61
C THR A 156 1.65 -1.90 -6.24
N ALA A 157 2.70 -2.38 -5.56
CA ALA A 157 4.00 -2.49 -6.18
C ALA A 157 3.95 -3.55 -7.31
N ILE A 158 3.71 -3.04 -8.53
CA ILE A 158 3.92 -3.68 -9.83
C ILE A 158 2.75 -4.57 -10.31
N LYS A 159 1.74 -3.91 -10.91
CA LYS A 159 0.78 -4.55 -11.83
C LYS A 159 1.06 -4.08 -13.26
N ILE A 160 2.12 -4.56 -13.88
CA ILE A 160 2.22 -4.53 -15.35
C ILE A 160 1.39 -5.72 -15.84
N LYS A 161 0.13 -5.49 -16.19
CA LYS A 161 -0.76 -6.57 -16.67
C LYS A 161 -0.75 -6.69 -18.18
N ASP A 162 -0.60 -5.56 -18.87
CA ASP A 162 -0.71 -5.51 -20.32
C ASP A 162 0.39 -4.67 -20.99
N VAL A 163 0.52 -4.84 -22.30
CA VAL A 163 1.43 -4.06 -23.16
C VAL A 163 1.01 -2.59 -23.20
N HIS A 164 -0.29 -2.33 -23.08
CA HIS A 164 -0.80 -0.98 -22.87
C HIS A 164 -0.23 -0.37 -21.58
N ASP A 165 -0.21 -1.10 -20.47
CA ASP A 165 0.37 -0.61 -19.21
C ASP A 165 1.88 -0.31 -19.36
N LEU A 166 2.61 -1.05 -20.21
CA LEU A 166 4.01 -0.73 -20.51
C LEU A 166 4.16 0.60 -21.25
N LEU A 167 3.24 0.93 -22.16
CA LEU A 167 3.32 2.15 -22.96
C LEU A 167 2.98 3.41 -22.19
N PHE A 168 1.98 3.35 -21.29
CA PHE A 168 1.47 4.53 -20.59
C PHE A 168 2.11 4.75 -19.22
N ASN A 169 2.78 3.74 -18.65
CA ASN A 169 3.54 3.96 -17.42
C ASN A 169 4.94 4.48 -17.75
N ASP A 170 5.27 5.66 -17.23
CA ASP A 170 6.61 6.26 -17.32
C ASP A 170 7.54 5.88 -16.17
N ILE A 171 7.01 5.17 -15.18
CA ILE A 171 7.75 4.82 -13.96
C ILE A 171 8.75 3.68 -14.21
N HIS A 172 8.45 2.79 -15.17
CA HIS A 172 9.25 1.60 -15.44
C HIS A 172 9.93 1.70 -16.80
N GLU A 173 11.25 1.64 -16.79
CA GLU A 173 12.06 1.42 -17.99
C GLU A 173 11.96 -0.05 -18.38
N PHE A 174 11.87 -0.32 -19.68
CA PHE A 174 11.86 -1.68 -20.19
C PHE A 174 12.88 -1.86 -21.30
N GLY A 175 13.55 -3.00 -21.28
CA GLY A 175 14.59 -3.36 -22.25
C GLY A 175 14.34 -4.69 -22.92
N ALA A 176 15.13 -4.97 -23.95
CA ALA A 176 15.11 -6.25 -24.67
C ALA A 176 16.54 -6.70 -24.98
N VAL A 177 16.73 -8.00 -25.18
CA VAL A 177 18.02 -8.56 -25.56
C VAL A 177 18.14 -8.55 -27.09
N ARG A 178 19.24 -8.02 -27.64
CA ARG A 178 19.47 -7.97 -29.09
C ARG A 178 19.48 -9.38 -29.69
N ASN A 179 18.97 -9.49 -30.91
CA ASN A 179 18.84 -10.77 -31.64
C ASN A 179 18.04 -11.85 -30.89
N SER A 180 17.30 -11.48 -29.85
CA SER A 180 16.38 -12.38 -29.17
C SER A 180 15.07 -12.48 -29.94
N PRO A 181 14.40 -13.64 -29.90
CA PRO A 181 12.99 -13.77 -30.25
C PRO A 181 12.07 -12.63 -29.81
N SER A 182 12.28 -12.09 -28.61
CA SER A 182 11.46 -11.01 -28.08
C SER A 182 11.76 -9.70 -28.78
N TYR A 183 13.03 -9.40 -29.04
CA TYR A 183 13.45 -8.24 -29.83
C TYR A 183 12.85 -8.25 -31.23
N ASP A 184 12.94 -9.38 -31.94
CA ASP A 184 12.36 -9.52 -33.27
C ASP A 184 10.84 -9.35 -33.26
N PHE A 185 10.16 -9.88 -32.23
CA PHE A 185 8.72 -9.73 -32.10
C PHE A 185 8.30 -8.26 -31.98
N TYR A 186 8.91 -7.48 -31.08
CA TYR A 186 8.55 -6.06 -30.94
C TYR A 186 8.99 -5.21 -32.15
N ARG A 187 10.07 -5.60 -32.83
CA ARG A 187 10.58 -4.91 -34.02
C ARG A 187 9.68 -5.09 -35.25
N PHE A 188 9.25 -6.32 -35.54
CA PHE A 188 8.54 -6.66 -36.79
C PHE A 188 7.01 -6.62 -36.67
N ASN A 189 6.47 -6.65 -35.47
CA ASN A 189 5.03 -6.61 -35.27
C ASN A 189 4.49 -5.16 -35.35
N LYS A 190 3.19 -4.98 -35.60
CA LYS A 190 2.55 -3.67 -35.81
C LYS A 190 1.75 -3.20 -34.58
N GLY A 191 1.35 -1.93 -34.57
CA GLY A 191 0.50 -1.35 -33.53
C GLY A 191 1.25 -1.08 -32.21
N GLN A 192 0.63 -1.43 -31.08
CA GLN A 192 1.17 -1.15 -29.74
C GLN A 192 2.55 -1.79 -29.52
N TYR A 193 2.79 -2.99 -30.05
CA TYR A 193 4.09 -3.68 -29.92
C TYR A 193 5.23 -2.91 -30.59
N ARG A 194 4.95 -2.24 -31.71
CA ARG A 194 5.94 -1.41 -32.40
C ARG A 194 6.25 -0.15 -31.60
N MET A 195 5.23 0.48 -31.02
CA MET A 195 5.40 1.66 -30.16
C MET A 195 6.28 1.34 -28.94
N VAL A 196 6.15 0.13 -28.36
CA VAL A 196 7.03 -0.32 -27.28
C VAL A 196 8.47 -0.37 -27.76
N PHE A 197 8.72 -0.92 -28.95
CA PHE A 197 10.07 -0.99 -29.53
C PHE A 197 10.66 0.40 -29.81
N ASP A 198 9.87 1.29 -30.40
CA ASP A 198 10.31 2.65 -30.70
C ASP A 198 10.61 3.44 -29.41
N ARG A 199 9.88 3.18 -28.32
CA ARG A 199 10.17 3.75 -26.99
C ARG A 199 11.49 3.25 -26.40
N ILE A 200 11.85 1.99 -26.62
CA ILE A 200 13.16 1.44 -26.21
C ILE A 200 14.29 2.13 -26.98
N LEU A 201 14.09 2.35 -28.29
CA LEU A 201 15.10 2.98 -29.16
C LEU A 201 15.27 4.48 -28.91
N ASN A 202 14.17 5.19 -28.62
CA ASN A 202 14.17 6.63 -28.36
C ASN A 202 14.59 6.99 -26.93
N SER A 203 14.92 6.00 -26.10
CA SER A 203 15.43 6.26 -24.75
C SER A 203 16.90 6.69 -24.82
N ASP A 204 17.27 7.72 -24.05
CA ASP A 204 18.67 8.16 -23.91
C ASP A 204 19.58 7.10 -23.28
N ARG A 205 18.99 6.10 -22.61
CA ARG A 205 19.72 5.00 -21.96
C ARG A 205 19.84 3.82 -22.92
N ASN A 206 20.98 3.13 -22.89
CA ASN A 206 21.10 1.84 -23.58
C ASN A 206 20.20 0.81 -22.86
N LEU A 207 18.99 0.59 -23.38
CA LEU A 207 18.02 -0.40 -22.86
C LEU A 207 18.10 -1.74 -23.61
N LEU A 208 18.97 -1.84 -24.62
CA LEU A 208 19.20 -3.03 -25.41
C LEU A 208 20.49 -3.72 -24.98
N GLU A 209 20.35 -4.89 -24.35
CA GLU A 209 21.47 -5.69 -23.88
C GLU A 209 21.89 -6.71 -24.95
N ASP A 210 23.18 -7.03 -25.04
CA ASP A 210 23.68 -7.99 -26.02
C ASP A 210 23.48 -9.43 -25.56
N ARG A 211 23.60 -9.69 -24.25
CA ARG A 211 23.42 -11.02 -23.65
C ARG A 211 22.27 -11.07 -22.65
N ILE A 212 21.67 -12.25 -22.54
CA ILE A 212 20.60 -12.53 -21.58
C ILE A 212 21.09 -12.37 -20.14
N GLU A 213 22.34 -12.80 -19.87
CA GLU A 213 22.95 -12.74 -18.55
C GLU A 213 23.12 -11.29 -18.06
N GLU A 214 23.52 -10.38 -18.95
CA GLU A 214 23.67 -8.95 -18.66
C GLU A 214 22.31 -8.32 -18.35
N ALA A 215 21.27 -8.66 -19.12
CA ALA A 215 19.91 -8.20 -18.87
C ALA A 215 19.38 -8.67 -17.50
N ILE A 216 19.58 -9.94 -17.14
CA ILE A 216 19.18 -10.47 -15.83
C ILE A 216 20.01 -9.83 -14.71
N TYR A 217 21.32 -9.67 -14.91
CA TYR A 217 22.20 -9.03 -13.94
C TYR A 217 21.77 -7.59 -13.67
N ARG A 218 21.39 -6.84 -14.70
CA ARG A 218 20.86 -5.48 -14.59
C ARG A 218 19.56 -5.42 -13.80
N VAL A 219 18.59 -6.29 -14.11
CA VAL A 219 17.32 -6.39 -13.35
C VAL A 219 17.58 -6.68 -11.88
N ARG A 220 18.54 -7.56 -11.57
CA ARG A 220 18.90 -7.89 -10.18
C ARG A 220 19.63 -6.76 -9.45
N ARG A 221 20.45 -5.98 -10.17
CA ARG A 221 21.22 -4.86 -9.61
C ARG A 221 20.35 -3.63 -9.33
N GLN A 222 19.30 -3.43 -10.13
CA GLN A 222 18.31 -2.37 -9.93
C GLN A 222 17.29 -2.78 -8.87
N TRP A 223 17.67 -2.58 -7.61
CA TRP A 223 16.84 -2.82 -6.42
C TRP A 223 15.57 -1.98 -6.38
N ASP A 224 15.48 -0.92 -7.19
CA ASP A 224 14.31 -0.04 -7.26
C ASP A 224 13.15 -0.65 -8.05
N GLY A 225 13.34 -1.81 -8.71
CA GLY A 225 12.30 -2.50 -9.47
C GLY A 225 11.79 -1.69 -10.67
N ARG A 226 12.50 -0.62 -11.05
CA ARG A 226 12.10 0.29 -12.13
C ARG A 226 12.54 -0.19 -13.50
N TYR A 227 13.38 -1.21 -13.58
CA TYR A 227 13.78 -1.81 -14.85
C TYR A 227 13.16 -3.19 -15.05
N ALA A 228 12.64 -3.38 -16.25
CA ALA A 228 11.98 -4.59 -16.68
C ALA A 228 12.64 -5.13 -17.96
N VAL A 229 12.75 -6.45 -18.10
CA VAL A 229 13.24 -7.07 -19.33
C VAL A 229 12.10 -7.78 -20.03
N LEU A 230 12.03 -7.62 -21.35
CA LEU A 230 11.09 -8.29 -22.23
C LEU A 230 11.72 -9.57 -22.80
N GLY A 231 11.01 -10.69 -22.69
CA GLY A 231 11.59 -12.03 -22.90
C GLY A 231 10.51 -13.11 -22.96
N LYS A 232 10.87 -14.34 -23.35
CA LYS A 232 9.93 -15.47 -23.21
C LYS A 232 10.00 -16.04 -21.80
N LYS A 233 8.94 -16.70 -21.34
CA LYS A 233 8.89 -17.35 -20.00
C LYS A 233 10.13 -18.22 -19.69
N GLY A 234 10.65 -18.96 -20.68
CA GLY A 234 11.84 -19.82 -20.52
C GLY A 234 13.17 -19.07 -20.36
N PHE A 235 13.24 -17.79 -20.73
CA PHE A 235 14.49 -17.00 -20.69
C PHE A 235 14.93 -16.65 -19.26
N TYR A 236 14.00 -16.69 -18.31
CA TYR A 236 14.22 -16.22 -16.94
C TYR A 236 14.60 -17.34 -15.96
N HIS A 237 14.54 -18.59 -16.39
CA HIS A 237 14.84 -19.76 -15.55
C HIS A 237 16.29 -20.26 -15.68
N THR A 238 17.15 -19.53 -16.38
CA THR A 238 18.53 -19.94 -16.61
C THR A 238 19.37 -19.80 -15.32
N ARG A 239 19.59 -20.96 -14.68
CA ARG A 239 20.51 -21.30 -13.58
C ARG A 239 20.31 -20.61 -12.23
N ARG A 240 19.83 -21.42 -11.27
CA ARG A 240 20.38 -21.46 -9.91
C ARG A 240 21.81 -21.98 -9.97
#